data_AF-A0A3D4BFA6-F1
#
_entry.id   AF-A0A3D4BFA6-F1
#
_cell.length_a   1.000
_cell.length_b   1.000
_cell.length_c   1.000
_cell.angle_alpha   90.00
_cell.angle_beta   90.00
_cell.angle_gamma   90.00
#
_symmetry.space_group_name_H-M   'P 1'
#
loop_
_entity.id
_entity.type
_entity.pdbx_description
1 polymer ?
#
loop_
_entity_poly.entity_id
_entity_poly.type
_entity_poly.pdbx_seq_one_letter_code
_entity_poly.pdbx_strand_id
1 'polypeptide(L)'
;MEIKFFKPKNEVLQKYIEGYYFLTNSKSDLPLEYYTFPNNYSIISIIENSEVIYSESKVIVKEKKGTPLSSDLICHYKKTN
;
A
#
# COMPACT_ATOMS: atom_id res chain seq x y z
N MET A 1 -7.59 10.16 -7.08
CA MET A 1 -7.23 9.42 -5.87
C MET A 1 -7.26 10.37 -4.69
N GLU A 2 -7.93 10.00 -3.60
CA GLU A 2 -7.84 10.71 -2.32
C GLU A 2 -6.91 9.94 -1.38
N ILE A 3 -5.94 10.64 -0.78
CA ILE A 3 -5.02 10.09 0.22
C ILE A 3 -5.37 10.68 1.57
N LYS A 4 -5.76 9.82 2.51
CA LYS A 4 -6.01 10.23 3.89
C LYS A 4 -5.02 9.55 4.82
N PHE A 5 -4.21 10.35 5.52
CA PHE A 5 -3.29 9.87 6.54
C PHE A 5 -3.98 9.81 7.90
N PHE A 6 -3.70 8.75 8.65
CA PHE A 6 -4.19 8.54 9.99
C PHE A 6 -3.08 8.03 10.90
N LYS A 7 -3.21 8.34 12.19
CA LYS A 7 -2.43 7.70 13.25
C LYS A 7 -3.30 6.65 13.97
N PRO A 8 -2.70 5.56 14.49
CA PRO A 8 -3.44 4.61 15.32
C PRO A 8 -4.08 5.31 16.51
N LYS A 9 -5.30 4.93 16.88
CA LYS A 9 -5.95 5.44 18.11
C LYS A 9 -5.56 4.64 19.35
N ASN A 10 -5.18 3.39 19.17
CA ASN A 10 -4.79 2.50 20.26
C ASN A 10 -3.35 2.80 20.71
N GLU A 11 -3.17 3.01 22.02
CA GLU A 11 -1.88 3.40 22.62
C GLU A 11 -0.77 2.36 22.43
N VAL A 12 -1.12 1.06 22.38
CA VAL A 12 -0.14 0.01 22.09
C VAL A 12 0.33 0.12 20.65
N LEU A 13 -0.61 0.27 19.70
CA LEU A 13 -0.28 0.36 18.28
C LEU A 13 0.51 1.62 17.91
N GLN A 14 0.28 2.74 18.59
CA GLN A 14 1.03 3.98 18.38
C GLN A 14 2.54 3.82 18.62
N LYS A 15 2.96 2.84 19.43
CA LYS A 15 4.38 2.54 19.67
C LYS A 15 5.06 1.85 18.49
N TYR A 16 4.28 1.24 17.60
CA TYR A 16 4.79 0.38 16.52
C TYR A 16 4.41 0.88 15.12
N ILE A 17 3.36 1.68 14.99
CA ILE A 17 2.83 2.18 13.72
C ILE A 17 2.85 3.70 13.74
N GLU A 18 3.75 4.30 12.95
CA GLU A 18 3.84 5.76 12.79
C GLU A 18 2.54 6.35 12.23
N GLY A 19 1.94 5.65 11.26
CA GLY A 19 0.65 5.96 10.67
C GLY A 19 0.31 5.04 9.51
N TYR A 20 -0.86 5.24 8.93
CA TYR A 20 -1.35 4.48 7.78
C TYR A 20 -2.15 5.39 6.85
N TYR A 21 -2.23 4.99 5.59
CA TYR A 21 -2.93 5.73 4.54
C TYR A 21 -4.14 4.93 4.07
N PHE A 22 -5.27 5.60 3.90
CA PHE A 22 -6.35 5.11 3.06
C PHE A 22 -6.23 5.74 1.69
N LEU A 23 -6.18 4.88 0.68
CA LEU A 23 -6.09 5.22 -0.73
C LEU A 23 -7.45 4.87 -1.34
N THR A 24 -8.22 5.88 -1.71
CA THR A 24 -9.52 5.68 -2.36
C THR A 24 -9.49 6.25 -3.77
N ASN A 25 -9.87 5.43 -4.76
CA ASN A 25 -10.08 5.87 -6.13
C ASN A 25 -11.57 6.03 -6.40
N SER A 26 -11.93 7.18 -6.96
CA SER A 26 -13.22 7.40 -7.60
C SER A 26 -13.17 6.90 -9.05
N LYS A 27 -14.31 6.51 -9.64
CA LYS A 27 -14.39 5.97 -11.00
C LYS A 27 -13.90 6.92 -12.10
N SER A 28 -13.75 8.20 -11.80
CA SER A 28 -13.24 9.24 -12.72
C SER A 28 -11.74 9.50 -12.58
N ASP A 29 -11.06 8.85 -11.64
CA ASP A 29 -9.64 9.08 -11.40
C ASP A 29 -8.77 8.41 -12.47
N LEU A 30 -7.81 9.18 -13.00
CA LEU A 30 -6.76 8.66 -13.86
C LEU A 30 -5.86 7.68 -13.06
N PRO A 31 -5.24 6.68 -13.74
CA PRO A 31 -4.24 5.83 -13.11
C PRO A 31 -3.15 6.68 -12.44
N LEU A 32 -2.86 6.39 -11.18
CA LEU A 32 -1.78 7.07 -10.46
C LEU A 32 -0.49 6.26 -10.55
N GLU A 33 0.57 6.94 -10.97
CA GLU A 33 1.93 6.42 -10.94
C GLU A 33 2.77 7.31 -10.01
N TYR A 34 3.47 6.70 -9.06
CA TYR A 34 4.38 7.41 -8.17
C TYR A 34 5.59 6.55 -7.84
N TYR A 35 6.71 7.19 -7.57
CA TYR A 35 7.92 6.53 -7.09
C TYR A 35 7.92 6.54 -5.56
N THR A 36 8.18 5.38 -4.97
CA THR A 36 8.50 5.29 -3.55
C THR A 36 10.01 5.28 -3.39
N PHE A 37 10.54 6.12 -2.50
CA PHE A 37 11.93 6.03 -2.10
C PHE A 37 12.11 4.81 -1.17
N PRO A 38 13.31 4.21 -1.13
CA PRO A 38 13.65 3.26 -0.08
C PRO A 38 13.46 3.97 1.26
N ASN A 39 12.46 3.55 2.03
CA ASN A 39 12.24 4.07 3.38
C ASN A 39 12.65 3.00 4.39
N ASN A 40 12.95 3.43 5.62
CA ASN A 40 13.36 2.54 6.70
C ASN A 40 12.15 1.84 7.35
N TYR A 41 10.96 1.99 6.79
CA TYR A 41 9.74 1.44 7.33
C TYR A 41 9.45 0.08 6.69
N SER A 42 8.87 -0.82 7.48
CA SER A 42 8.18 -1.99 6.93
C SER A 42 6.77 -1.55 6.57
N ILE A 43 6.35 -1.81 5.33
CA ILE A 43 5.04 -1.37 4.82
C ILE A 43 4.11 -2.58 4.80
N ILE A 44 2.96 -2.45 5.45
CA ILE A 44 1.85 -3.38 5.31
C ILE A 44 0.78 -2.74 4.42
N SER A 45 0.42 -3.43 3.35
CA SER A 45 -0.68 -3.05 2.46
C SER A 45 -1.81 -4.05 2.62
N ILE A 46 -3.04 -3.56 2.77
CA ILE A 46 -4.25 -4.38 2.78
C ILE A 46 -5.13 -3.89 1.63
N ILE A 47 -5.50 -4.81 0.74
CA ILE A 47 -6.10 -4.45 -0.55
C ILE A 47 -7.29 -5.37 -0.81
N GLU A 48 -8.43 -4.78 -1.14
CA GLU A 48 -9.67 -5.49 -1.45
C GLU A 48 -10.04 -5.31 -2.92
N ASN A 49 -10.73 -6.29 -3.52
CA ASN A 49 -11.26 -6.23 -4.88
C ASN A 49 -10.21 -5.78 -5.92
N SER A 50 -8.98 -6.24 -5.72
CA SER A 50 -7.84 -5.86 -6.54
C SER A 50 -6.96 -7.06 -6.86
N GLU A 51 -6.16 -6.90 -7.90
CA GLU A 51 -5.07 -7.79 -8.29
C GLU A 51 -3.76 -7.01 -8.19
N VAL A 52 -2.78 -7.61 -7.53
CA VAL A 52 -1.44 -7.04 -7.36
C VAL A 52 -0.47 -7.79 -8.27
N ILE A 53 0.22 -7.05 -9.13
CA ILE A 53 1.21 -7.58 -10.06
C ILE A 53 2.57 -7.02 -9.67
N TYR A 54 3.43 -7.90 -9.16
CA TYR A 54 4.81 -7.59 -8.84
C TYR A 54 5.69 -7.78 -10.07
N SER A 55 6.52 -6.78 -10.37
CA SER A 55 7.60 -6.87 -11.35
C SER A 55 8.84 -6.20 -10.80
N GLU A 56 9.98 -6.41 -11.46
CA GLU A 56 11.31 -6.14 -10.90
C GLU A 56 11.49 -4.72 -10.31
N SER A 57 10.89 -3.70 -10.93
CA SER A 57 11.02 -2.30 -10.52
C SER A 57 9.69 -1.58 -10.26
N LYS A 58 8.57 -2.31 -10.30
CA LYS A 58 7.24 -1.71 -10.12
C LYS A 58 6.23 -2.72 -9.57
N VAL A 59 5.29 -2.20 -8.80
CA VAL A 59 4.10 -2.90 -8.35
C VAL A 59 2.91 -2.24 -9.01
N ILE A 60 2.06 -3.04 -9.67
CA ILE A 60 0.84 -2.56 -10.30
C ILE A 60 -0.35 -3.14 -9.55
N VAL A 61 -1.23 -2.27 -9.07
CA VAL A 61 -2.50 -2.66 -8.44
C VAL A 61 -3.63 -2.30 -9.39
N LYS A 62 -4.49 -3.27 -9.73
CA LYS A 62 -5.64 -3.07 -10.62
C LYS A 62 -6.92 -3.56 -9.95
N GLU A 63 -8.05 -2.92 -10.23
CA GLU A 63 -9.36 -3.40 -9.78
C GLU A 63 -9.65 -4.78 -10.38
N LYS A 64 -10.09 -5.72 -9.54
CA LYS A 64 -10.57 -7.05 -9.93
C LYS A 64 -11.64 -7.50 -8.94
N LYS A 65 -12.90 -7.38 -9.32
CA LYS A 65 -14.03 -7.74 -8.44
C LYS A 65 -14.07 -9.23 -8.13
N GLY A 66 -14.46 -9.55 -6.90
CA GLY A 66 -14.61 -10.94 -6.45
C GLY A 66 -13.29 -11.62 -6.10
N THR A 67 -12.18 -10.86 -6.04
CA THR A 67 -10.95 -11.37 -5.42
C THR A 67 -11.05 -11.30 -3.90
N PRO A 68 -10.47 -12.29 -3.18
CA PRO A 68 -10.32 -12.21 -1.73
C PRO A 68 -9.51 -11.00 -1.30
N LEU A 69 -9.70 -10.59 -0.05
CA LEU A 69 -8.83 -9.61 0.62
C LEU A 69 -7.37 -10.10 0.58
N SER A 70 -6.46 -9.24 0.11
CA SER A 70 -5.02 -9.49 0.11
C SER A 70 -4.33 -8.63 1.17
N SER A 71 -3.24 -9.15 1.72
CA SER A 71 -2.35 -8.41 2.61
C SER A 71 -0.88 -8.70 2.29
N ASP A 72 -0.10 -7.65 2.10
CA ASP A 72 1.31 -7.74 1.70
C ASP A 72 2.18 -6.99 2.71
N LEU A 73 3.22 -7.65 3.21
CA LEU A 73 4.23 -7.07 4.10
C LEU A 73 5.55 -6.95 3.33
N ILE A 74 6.01 -5.71 3.15
CA ILE A 74 7.29 -5.39 2.53
C ILE A 74 8.26 -4.97 3.64
N CYS A 75 9.25 -5.82 3.89
CA CYS A 75 10.34 -5.56 4.84
C CYS A 75 11.65 -5.40 4.08
N HIS A 76 12.42 -4.36 4.42
CA HIS A 76 13.78 -4.11 3.92
C HIS A 76 13.92 -4.15 2.39
N TYR A 77 14.03 -2.99 1.75
CA TYR A 77 14.35 -2.90 0.32
C TYR A 77 15.73 -3.53 0.05
N LYS A 78 15.75 -4.81 -0.30
CA LYS A 78 16.99 -5.51 -0.65
C LYS A 78 17.35 -5.12 -2.08
N LYS A 79 18.55 -4.58 -2.28
CA LYS A 79 19.08 -4.36 -3.62
C LYS A 79 19.21 -5.73 -4.29
N THR A 80 18.44 -5.98 -5.34
CA THR A 80 18.69 -7.09 -6.26
C THR A 80 19.94 -6.76 -7.06
N ASN A 81 20.93 -7.66 -7.01
CA ASN A 81 22.15 -7.59 -7.84
C ASN A 81 21.87 -8.13 -9.24
#